data_AF-A0A3C0GUJ0-F1
#
_entry.id   AF-A0A3C0GUJ0-F1
#
_cell.length_a   1.000
_cell.length_b   1.000
_cell.length_c   1.000
_cell.angle_alpha   90.00
_cell.angle_beta   90.00
_cell.angle_gamma   90.00
#
_symmetry.space_group_name_H-M   'P 1'
#
loop_
_entity.id
_entity.type
_entity.pdbx_description
1 polymer ?
#
loop_
_entity_poly.entity_id
_entity_poly.type
_entity_poly.pdbx_seq_one_letter_code
_entity_poly.pdbx_strand_id
1 'polypeptide(L)' 'MERISIILPAKNEAEGLLRTLPALRQLYPHAELIVVDDGSTDTTAEIGRS' A
#
# COMPACT_ATOMS: atom_id res chain seq x y z
N MET A 1 -9.97 -5.10 21.05
CA MET A 1 -10.06 -5.25 19.58
C MET A 1 -8.66 -5.54 19.08
N GLU A 2 -8.48 -6.60 18.29
CA GLU A 2 -7.18 -6.89 17.69
C GLU A 2 -6.91 -5.87 16.57
N ARG A 3 -5.71 -5.30 16.54
CA ARG A 3 -5.24 -4.43 15.46
C ARG A 3 -4.68 -5.30 14.35
N ILE A 4 -5.12 -5.06 13.12
CA ILE A 4 -4.61 -5.71 11.92
C ILE A 4 -3.55 -4.80 11.30
N SER A 5 -2.38 -5.36 11.00
CA SER A 5 -1.37 -4.71 10.16
C SER A 5 -1.31 -5.42 8.82
N ILE A 6 -1.47 -4.66 7.73
CA ILE A 6 -1.41 -5.13 6.35
C ILE A 6 -0.06 -4.68 5.78
N ILE A 7 0.80 -5.65 5.47
CA ILE A 7 2.12 -5.40 4.89
C ILE A 7 2.04 -5.70 3.39
N LEU A 8 2.35 -4.70 2.57
CA LEU A 8 2.25 -4.77 1.12
C LEU A 8 3.61 -4.48 0.48
N PRO A 9 4.40 -5.52 0.13
CA PRO A 9 5.58 -5.37 -0.70
C PRO A 9 5.20 -4.86 -2.09
N ALA A 10 5.93 -3.87 -2.60
CA ALA A 10 5.69 -3.28 -3.91
C ALA A 10 7.01 -3.02 -4.64
N LYS A 11 7.05 -3.36 -5.92
CA LYS A 11 8.18 -3.10 -6.81
C LYS A 11 7.69 -2.82 -8.22
N ASN A 12 7.82 -1.59 -8.67
CA ASN A 12 7.28 -1.16 -9.96
C ASN A 12 5.78 -1.45 -10.14
N GLU A 13 5.00 -1.21 -9.08
CA GLU A 13 3.56 -1.51 -8.96
C GLU A 13 2.71 -0.24 -8.91
N ALA A 14 3.14 0.86 -9.54
CA ALA A 14 2.43 2.14 -9.50
C ALA A 14 0.92 2.01 -9.85
N GLU A 15 0.59 1.34 -10.95
CA GLU A 15 -0.80 1.13 -11.37
C GLU A 15 -1.58 0.23 -10.39
N GLY A 16 -0.95 -0.82 -9.89
CA GLY A 16 -1.54 -1.74 -8.91
C GLY A 16 -1.87 -1.03 -7.60
N LEU A 17 -0.96 -0.19 -7.10
CA LEU A 17 -1.14 0.57 -5.86
C LEU A 17 -2.28 1.58 -5.97
N LEU A 18 -2.43 2.28 -7.11
CA LEU A 18 -3.52 3.24 -7.31
C LEU A 18 -4.91 2.59 -7.16
N ARG A 19 -5.03 1.31 -7.50
CA ARG A 19 -6.29 0.56 -7.33
C ARG A 19 -6.42 -0.08 -5.95
N THR A 20 -5.30 -0.54 -5.39
CA THR A 20 -5.30 -1.38 -4.18
C THR A 20 -5.39 -0.57 -2.90
N LEU A 21 -4.63 0.53 -2.79
CA LEU A 21 -4.61 1.34 -1.56
C LEU A 21 -5.98 1.92 -1.19
N PRO A 22 -6.78 2.48 -2.14
CA PRO A 22 -8.12 2.95 -1.81
C PRO A 22 -9.05 1.82 -1.35
N ALA A 23 -8.99 0.66 -1.99
CA ALA A 23 -9.82 -0.49 -1.64
C ALA A 23 -9.48 -1.04 -0.24
N LEU A 24 -8.18 -1.14 0.10
CA LEU A 24 -7.74 -1.57 1.43
C LEU A 24 -8.19 -0.59 2.51
N ARG A 25 -8.06 0.72 2.26
CA ARG A 25 -8.53 1.76 3.19
C ARG A 25 -10.04 1.70 3.42
N GLN A 26 -10.81 1.38 2.39
CA GLN A 26 -12.26 1.23 2.50
C GLN A 26 -12.67 -0.03 3.27
N LEU A 27 -12.03 -1.17 2.98
CA LEU A 27 -12.37 -2.46 3.60
C LEU A 27 -11.84 -2.58 5.04
N TYR A 28 -10.69 -1.96 5.33
CA TYR A 28 -10.00 -2.04 6.62
C TYR A 28 -9.62 -0.65 7.14
N PRO A 29 -10.59 0.21 7.47
CA PRO A 29 -10.34 1.62 7.84
C PRO A 29 -9.53 1.80 9.14
N HIS A 30 -9.40 0.74 9.94
CA HIS A 30 -8.65 0.74 11.20
C HIS A 30 -7.36 -0.08 11.14
N ALA A 31 -7.02 -0.65 9.98
CA ALA A 31 -5.79 -1.37 9.81
C ALA A 31 -4.61 -0.40 9.66
N GLU A 32 -3.47 -0.81 10.20
CA GLU A 32 -2.18 -0.21 9.84
C GLU A 32 -1.79 -0.73 8.46
N LEU A 33 -1.50 0.16 7.52
CA LEU A 33 -1.09 -0.20 6.17
C LEU A 33 0.37 0.18 5.96
N ILE A 34 1.22 -0.82 5.71
CA ILE A 34 2.67 -0.66 5.54
C ILE A 34 3.01 -1.06 4.11
N VAL A 35 3.32 -0.08 3.26
CA VAL A 35 3.83 -0.33 1.91
C VAL A 35 5.35 -0.41 1.98
N VAL A 36 5.92 -1.53 1.52
CA VAL A 36 7.37 -1.75 1.50
C VAL A 36 7.85 -1.65 0.06
N ASP A 37 8.50 -0.55 -0.27
CA ASP A 37 9.12 -0.35 -1.59
C ASP A 37 10.45 -1.12 -1.69
N ASP A 38 10.53 -2.09 -2.61
CA ASP A 38 11.73 -2.91 -2.86
C ASP A 38 12.60 -2.33 -3.99
N GLY A 39 12.91 -1.03 -3.87
CA GLY A 39 13.76 -0.31 -4.81
C GLY A 39 13.12 -0.11 -6.18
N SER A 40 11.87 0.39 -6.20
CA SER A 40 11.20 0.72 -7.45
C SER A 40 11.92 1.83 -8.23
N THR A 41 11.83 1.75 -9.55
CA THR A 41 12.36 2.75 -10.50
C THR A 41 11.27 3.60 -11.13
N ASP A 42 10.01 3.35 -10.78
CA ASP A 42 8.83 4.12 -11.21
C ASP A 42 8.25 4.93 -10.03
N THR A 43 7.00 5.37 -10.16
CA THR A 43 6.30 6.20 -9.15
C THR A 43 5.70 5.39 -7.99
N THR A 44 5.99 4.08 -7.86
CA THR A 44 5.45 3.21 -6.79
C THR A 44 5.69 3.80 -5.40
N ALA A 45 6.90 4.28 -5.12
CA ALA A 45 7.26 4.84 -3.81
C ALA A 45 6.52 6.15 -3.51
N GLU A 46 6.20 6.96 -4.52
CA GLU A 46 5.41 8.19 -4.36
C GLU A 46 3.96 7.84 -4.02
N ILE A 47 3.39 6.89 -4.76
CA ILE A 47 2.01 6.43 -4.56
C ILE A 47 1.85 5.75 -3.19
N GLY A 48 2.82 4.94 -2.77
CA GLY A 48 2.81 4.29 -1.45
C GLY A 48 2.78 5.25 -0.26
N ARG A 49 3.15 6.53 -0.45
CA ARG A 49 3.11 7.59 0.58
C ARG A 49 1.79 8.39 0.59
N SER A 50 0.94 8.21 -0.42
CA SER A 50 -0.37 8.90 -0.55
C SER A 50 -1.46 8.19 0.24
#